data_AF-A0A8T3QZF1-F1
#
_entry.id   AF-A0A8T3QZF1-F1
#
_cell.length_a   1.000
_cell.length_b   1.000
_cell.length_c   1.000
_cell.angle_alpha   90.00
_cell.angle_beta   90.00
_cell.angle_gamma   90.00
#
_symmetry.space_group_name_H-M   'P 1'
#
loop_
_entity.id
_entity.type
_entity.pdbx_description
1 polymer ?
#
loop_
_entity_poly.entity_id
_entity_poly.type
_entity_poly.pdbx_seq_one_letter_code
_entity_poly.pdbx_strand_id
1 'polypeptide(L)'
;MSWTFVTRVDGTSALFDMMTPPQHRRRGAARTVLTRALADAAALDGGRTEFTVFWATPMGQPLYEALGFCVVDDVTLWTYGASADELAAVGAG
;
A
#
# COMPACT_ATOMS: atom_id res chain seq x y z
N MET A 1 11.22 -10.94 -4.05
CA MET A 1 9.82 -10.85 -4.55
C MET A 1 9.15 -9.63 -3.92
N SER A 2 8.36 -8.85 -4.66
CA SER A 2 7.55 -7.74 -4.12
C SER A 2 6.09 -8.02 -4.45
N TRP A 3 5.17 -7.63 -3.57
CA TRP A 3 3.73 -7.85 -3.74
C TRP A 3 2.93 -6.74 -3.05
N THR A 4 1.63 -6.72 -3.29
CA THR A 4 0.61 -5.92 -2.61
C THR A 4 -0.76 -6.58 -2.83
N PHE A 5 -1.71 -6.35 -1.94
CA PHE A 5 -3.12 -6.70 -2.13
C PHE A 5 -3.92 -5.45 -2.48
N VAL A 6 -4.96 -5.61 -3.30
CA VAL A 6 -5.89 -4.53 -3.64
C VAL A 6 -7.32 -4.97 -3.37
N THR A 7 -8.02 -4.19 -2.55
CA THR A 7 -9.46 -4.31 -2.32
C THR A 7 -10.19 -3.21 -3.06
N ARG A 8 -11.37 -3.52 -3.61
CA ARG A 8 -12.22 -2.56 -4.32
C ARG A 8 -13.57 -2.44 -3.64
N VAL A 9 -14.00 -1.21 -3.36
CA VAL A 9 -15.30 -0.90 -2.76
C VAL A 9 -15.81 0.40 -3.39
N ASP A 10 -16.96 0.36 -4.06
CA ASP A 10 -17.67 1.55 -4.56
C ASP A 10 -16.77 2.61 -5.21
N GLY A 11 -16.14 2.28 -6.34
CA GLY A 11 -15.22 3.19 -7.05
C GLY A 11 -13.88 3.47 -6.35
N THR A 12 -13.64 2.87 -5.18
CA THR A 12 -12.40 3.02 -4.42
C THR A 12 -11.50 1.81 -4.60
N SER A 13 -10.20 2.04 -4.80
CA SER A 13 -9.17 1.00 -4.62
C SER A 13 -8.34 1.26 -3.36
N ALA A 14 -8.24 0.26 -2.48
CA ALA A 14 -7.41 0.30 -1.30
C ALA A 14 -6.26 -0.71 -1.40
N LEU A 15 -5.01 -0.27 -1.13
CA LEU A 15 -3.83 -1.13 -1.17
C LEU A 15 -3.35 -1.53 0.22
N PHE A 16 -2.86 -2.77 0.32
CA PHE A 16 -2.37 -3.35 1.57
C PHE A 16 -1.09 -4.17 1.36
N ASP A 17 -0.34 -4.33 2.45
CA ASP A 17 0.84 -5.20 2.60
C ASP A 17 1.89 -5.06 1.50
N MET A 18 2.08 -3.85 1.00
CA MET A 18 3.09 -3.61 -0.01
C MET A 18 4.50 -3.72 0.60
N MET A 19 5.28 -4.68 0.13
CA MET A 19 6.65 -4.88 0.62
C MET A 19 7.62 -5.18 -0.51
N THR A 20 8.85 -4.67 -0.37
CA THR A 20 10.01 -5.07 -1.18
C THR A 20 11.14 -5.48 -0.23
N PRO A 21 11.59 -6.76 -0.28
CA PRO A 21 12.68 -7.25 0.57
C PRO A 21 13.94 -6.39 0.37
N PRO A 22 14.72 -6.13 1.43
CA PRO A 22 15.90 -5.26 1.37
C PRO A 22 16.83 -5.54 0.18
N GLN A 23 17.04 -6.82 -0.15
CA GLN A 23 17.93 -7.27 -1.22
C GLN A 23 17.45 -6.90 -2.63
N HIS A 24 16.19 -6.47 -2.78
CA HIS A 24 15.57 -6.12 -4.06
C HIS A 24 15.15 -4.64 -4.15
N ARG A 25 15.44 -3.82 -3.13
CA ARG A 25 15.10 -2.40 -3.12
C ARG A 25 15.92 -1.62 -4.15
N ARG A 26 15.45 -0.42 -4.52
CA ARG A 26 16.10 0.51 -5.47
C ARG A 26 16.33 -0.06 -6.88
N ARG A 27 15.60 -1.11 -7.26
CA ARG A 27 15.62 -1.73 -8.60
C ARG A 27 14.29 -1.57 -9.36
N GLY A 28 13.44 -0.64 -8.93
CA GLY A 28 12.13 -0.39 -9.56
C GLY A 28 11.03 -1.39 -9.23
N ALA A 29 11.31 -2.50 -8.52
CA ALA A 29 10.33 -3.56 -8.23
C ALA A 29 9.02 -3.03 -7.61
N ALA A 30 9.14 -2.16 -6.60
CA ALA A 30 7.98 -1.53 -5.94
C ALA A 30 7.11 -0.73 -6.93
N ARG A 31 7.75 0.07 -7.81
CA ARG A 31 7.04 0.85 -8.83
C ARG A 31 6.27 -0.07 -9.76
N THR A 32 6.94 -1.10 -10.29
CA THR A 32 6.34 -2.07 -11.21
C THR A 32 5.13 -2.77 -10.60
N VAL A 33 5.28 -3.29 -9.37
CA VAL A 33 4.19 -3.98 -8.66
C VAL A 33 3.01 -3.05 -8.44
N LEU A 34 3.25 -1.84 -7.94
CA LEU A 34 2.19 -0.87 -7.67
C LEU A 34 1.45 -0.46 -8.94
N THR A 35 2.16 -0.01 -9.97
CA THR A 35 1.51 0.44 -11.22
C THR A 35 0.74 -0.68 -11.89
N ARG A 36 1.24 -1.92 -11.79
CA ARG A 36 0.53 -3.06 -12.36
C ARG A 36 -0.73 -3.40 -11.56
N ALA A 37 -0.64 -3.42 -10.22
CA ALA A 37 -1.77 -3.66 -9.36
C ALA A 37 -2.89 -2.63 -9.55
N LEU A 38 -2.54 -1.35 -9.71
CA LEU A 38 -3.51 -0.28 -10.01
C LEU A 38 -4.18 -0.47 -11.38
N ALA A 39 -3.39 -0.80 -12.42
CA ALA A 39 -3.92 -1.04 -13.75
C ALA A 39 -4.86 -2.25 -13.78
N ASP A 40 -4.48 -3.34 -13.11
CA ASP A 40 -5.29 -4.56 -13.01
C ASP A 40 -6.58 -4.28 -12.21
N ALA A 41 -6.51 -3.50 -11.12
CA ALA A 41 -7.67 -3.11 -10.33
C ALA A 41 -8.66 -2.25 -11.13
N ALA A 42 -8.16 -1.23 -11.85
CA ALA A 42 -8.98 -0.40 -12.72
C ALA A 42 -9.65 -1.21 -13.83
N ALA A 43 -8.92 -2.16 -14.45
CA ALA A 43 -9.47 -3.03 -15.48
C ALA A 43 -10.60 -3.92 -14.94
N LEU A 44 -10.43 -4.48 -13.75
CA LEU A 44 -11.45 -5.32 -13.10
C LEU A 44 -12.72 -4.56 -12.72
N ASP A 45 -12.63 -3.25 -12.52
CA ASP A 45 -13.78 -2.39 -12.23
C ASP A 45 -14.36 -1.69 -13.48
N GLY A 46 -13.92 -2.09 -14.67
CA GLY A 46 -14.35 -1.46 -15.92
C GLY A 46 -13.95 0.02 -16.03
N GLY A 47 -12.89 0.43 -15.34
CA GLY A 47 -12.38 1.79 -15.32
C GLY A 47 -13.12 2.74 -14.38
N ARG A 48 -13.99 2.25 -13.49
CA ARG A 48 -14.77 3.08 -12.56
C ARG A 48 -14.05 3.46 -11.27
N THR A 49 -12.76 3.13 -11.13
CA THR A 49 -11.99 3.56 -9.97
C THR A 49 -11.82 5.08 -10.00
N GLU A 50 -12.47 5.76 -9.06
CA GLU A 50 -12.45 7.21 -8.88
C GLU A 50 -11.26 7.64 -8.02
N PHE A 51 -10.95 6.86 -6.97
CA PHE A 51 -9.86 7.17 -6.06
C PHE A 51 -9.12 5.93 -5.55
N THR A 52 -7.88 6.14 -5.15
CA THR A 52 -7.01 5.12 -4.55
C THR A 52 -6.46 5.63 -3.23
N VAL A 53 -6.57 4.82 -2.18
CA VAL A 53 -6.14 5.17 -0.82
C VAL A 53 -5.36 4.04 -0.17
N PHE A 54 -4.34 4.37 0.61
CA PHE A 54 -3.60 3.42 1.43
C PHE A 54 -2.81 4.15 2.49
N TRP A 55 -2.39 3.42 3.50
CA TRP A 55 -1.44 3.90 4.50
C TRP A 55 -0.05 3.42 4.17
N ALA A 56 0.93 4.29 4.38
CA ALA A 56 2.29 4.05 3.97
C ALA A 56 3.26 4.51 5.06
N THR A 57 4.41 3.84 5.10
CA THR A 57 5.54 4.31 5.90
C THR A 57 6.25 5.47 5.18
N PRO A 58 6.96 6.36 5.92
CA PRO A 58 7.74 7.44 5.31
C PRO A 58 8.78 6.96 4.27
N MET A 59 9.26 5.72 4.40
CA MET A 59 10.20 5.12 3.44
C MET A 59 9.63 5.04 2.01
N GLY A 60 8.31 4.78 1.89
CA GLY A 60 7.64 4.64 0.60
C GLY A 60 7.24 5.97 -0.05
N GLN A 61 7.14 7.05 0.73
CA GLN A 61 6.62 8.35 0.32
C GLN A 61 7.22 8.87 -1.01
N PRO A 62 8.55 8.85 -1.24
CA PRO A 62 9.12 9.36 -2.50
C PRO A 62 8.64 8.60 -3.74
N LEU A 63 8.31 7.31 -3.61
CA LEU A 63 7.74 6.53 -4.72
C LEU A 63 6.31 6.97 -5.02
N TYR A 64 5.49 7.14 -3.98
CA TYR A 64 4.08 7.49 -4.12
C TYR A 64 3.92 8.91 -4.68
N GLU A 65 4.70 9.88 -4.20
CA GLU A 65 4.74 11.24 -4.74
C GLU A 65 5.15 11.25 -6.22
N ALA A 66 6.16 10.45 -6.60
CA ALA A 66 6.58 10.29 -7.99
C ALA A 66 5.56 9.58 -8.90
N LEU A 67 4.44 9.12 -8.35
CA LEU A 67 3.29 8.55 -9.06
C LEU A 67 2.04 9.45 -8.96
N GLY A 68 2.15 10.63 -8.34
CA GLY A 68 1.06 11.59 -8.22
C GLY A 68 0.17 11.40 -6.98
N PHE A 69 0.53 10.51 -6.07
CA PHE A 69 -0.14 10.44 -4.76
C PHE A 69 0.30 11.60 -3.88
N CYS A 70 -0.58 12.02 -2.97
CA CYS A 70 -0.28 13.01 -1.94
C CYS A 70 -0.63 12.47 -0.55
N VAL A 71 0.04 12.99 0.47
CA VAL A 71 -0.32 12.74 1.87
C VAL A 71 -1.56 13.56 2.20
N VAL A 72 -2.57 12.91 2.76
CA VAL A 72 -3.83 13.56 3.16
C VAL A 72 -4.03 13.57 4.67
N ASP A 73 -3.41 12.64 5.40
CA ASP A 73 -3.52 12.51 6.86
C ASP A 73 -2.43 11.58 7.43
N ASP A 74 -2.22 11.65 8.74
CA ASP A 74 -1.47 10.66 9.54
C ASP A 74 -2.47 9.81 10.33
N VAL A 75 -2.52 8.50 10.07
CA VAL A 75 -3.50 7.63 10.73
C VAL A 75 -2.93 6.84 11.90
N THR A 76 -3.78 6.65 12.92
CA THR A 76 -3.53 5.70 14.00
C THR A 76 -4.16 4.35 13.66
N LEU A 77 -3.36 3.29 13.65
CA LEU A 77 -3.82 1.92 13.44
C LEU A 77 -4.34 1.32 14.76
N TRP A 78 -5.54 0.73 14.72
CA TRP A 78 -6.12 -0.01 15.85
C TRP A 78 -6.10 -1.51 15.53
N THR A 79 -5.89 -2.35 16.54
CA THR A 79 -5.92 -3.81 16.41
C THR A 79 -6.73 -4.44 17.54
N TYR A 80 -7.34 -5.60 17.27
CA TYR A 80 -8.07 -6.39 18.25
C TYR A 80 -7.55 -7.83 18.22
N GLY A 81 -7.13 -8.34 19.39
CA GLY A 81 -6.62 -9.70 19.52
C GLY A 81 -5.16 -9.92 19.17
N ALA A 82 -4.40 -8.85 18.87
CA ALA A 82 -2.95 -8.95 18.69
C ALA A 82 -2.27 -9.43 19.98
N SER A 83 -1.37 -10.39 19.84
CA SER A 83 -0.49 -10.85 20.92
C SER A 83 0.55 -9.79 21.27
N ALA A 84 1.17 -9.93 22.45
CA ALA A 84 2.27 -9.05 22.87
C ALA A 84 3.45 -9.08 21.88
N ASP A 85 3.75 -10.25 21.29
CA ASP A 85 4.84 -10.40 20.32
C ASP A 85 4.51 -9.67 19.00
N GLU A 86 3.27 -9.72 18.54
CA GLU A 86 2.82 -9.01 17.33
C GLU A 86 2.83 -7.49 17.54
N LEU A 87 2.36 -7.03 18.70
CA LEU A 87 2.43 -5.62 19.09
C LEU A 87 3.89 -5.14 19.11
N ALA A 88 4.78 -5.88 19.78
CA ALA A 88 6.20 -5.56 19.81
C ALA A 88 6.84 -5.52 18.41
N ALA A 89 6.46 -6.45 17.52
CA ALA A 89 6.95 -6.49 16.15
C ALA A 89 6.57 -5.26 15.31
N VAL A 90 5.43 -4.62 15.61
CA VAL A 90 5.00 -3.36 14.97
C VAL A 90 5.39 -2.11 15.76
N GLY A 91 6.15 -2.27 16.85
CA GLY A 91 6.58 -1.16 17.71
C GLY A 91 5.45 -0.57 18.56
N ALA A 92 4.34 -1.29 18.73
CA ALA A 92 3.29 -0.97 19.69
C ALA A 92 3.57 -1.74 20.98
N GLY A 93 3.71 -1.08 22.12
CA GLY A 93 4.02 -1.75 23.39
C GLY A 93 4.73 -0.86 24.38
#